data_AF-A0A6I1K0X7-F1
#
_entry.id   AF-A0A6I1K0X7-F1
#
_cell.length_a   1.000
_cell.length_b   1.000
_cell.length_c   1.000
_cell.angle_alpha   90.00
_cell.angle_beta   90.00
_cell.angle_gamma   90.00
#
_symmetry.space_group_name_H-M   'P 1'
#
loop_
_entity.id
_entity.type
_entity.pdbx_description
1 polymer ?
#
loop_
_entity_poly.entity_id
_entity_poly.type
_entity_poly.pdbx_seq_one_letter_code
_entity_poly.pdbx_strand_id
1 'polypeptide(L)'
;RSFRLQLAGAEPIPGLAHIFELRGEVEAGAAAFAAERRNSAAMAAIEEALEAIRTAMREGRDGVAEDKALHIAIAAASGNPAFVRFLDFVANNLEDAIRAARLNSLRVAGRPEAVQREHLRVVEAIRAKDSAGARAAMAAHIRAAAQRLGVAR
;
A
#
# COMPACT_ATOMS: atom_id res chain seq x y z
N ARG A 1 23.71 -5.83 -0.42
CA ARG A 1 23.58 -5.99 -1.88
C ARG A 1 22.18 -5.49 -2.27
N SER A 2 22.11 -4.38 -2.99
CA SER A 2 20.87 -3.74 -3.45
C SER A 2 20.10 -4.68 -4.38
N PHE A 3 18.78 -4.74 -4.21
CA PHE A 3 17.91 -5.33 -5.22
C PHE A 3 18.07 -4.50 -6.49
N ARG A 4 18.66 -5.08 -7.53
CA ARG A 4 18.83 -4.44 -8.83
C ARG A 4 17.98 -5.24 -9.80
N LEU A 5 16.74 -4.77 -10.02
CA LEU A 5 15.93 -5.27 -11.12
C LEU A 5 16.58 -4.73 -12.40
N GLN A 6 17.47 -5.52 -13.01
CA GLN A 6 17.91 -5.26 -14.37
C GLN A 6 16.74 -5.63 -15.28
N LEU A 7 15.89 -4.64 -15.56
CA LEU A 7 15.05 -4.67 -16.75
C LEU A 7 16.03 -4.73 -17.93
N ALA A 8 16.25 -5.94 -18.45
CA ALA A 8 17.14 -6.13 -19.58
C ALA A 8 16.64 -5.26 -20.73
N GLY A 9 17.47 -4.30 -21.15
CA GLY A 9 17.38 -3.54 -22.40
C GLY A 9 16.05 -2.89 -22.73
N ALA A 10 15.95 -1.56 -22.53
CA ALA A 10 15.01 -0.67 -23.23
C ALA A 10 13.52 -1.10 -23.35
N GLU A 11 13.07 -2.05 -22.53
CA GLU A 11 11.67 -2.41 -22.45
C GLU A 11 10.93 -1.24 -21.79
N PRO A 12 9.87 -0.71 -22.41
CA PRO A 12 9.04 0.30 -21.78
C PRO A 12 8.62 -0.22 -20.40
N ILE A 13 8.66 0.67 -19.39
CA ILE A 13 8.10 0.38 -18.06
C ILE A 13 6.74 -0.32 -18.28
N PRO A 14 6.51 -1.53 -17.72
CA PRO A 14 5.24 -2.22 -17.87
C PRO A 14 4.11 -1.23 -17.60
N GLY A 15 3.09 -1.22 -18.47
CA GLY A 15 1.97 -0.29 -18.33
C GLY A 15 1.41 -0.30 -16.91
N LEU A 16 0.90 0.83 -16.44
CA LEU A 16 0.50 1.04 -15.05
C LEU A 16 -0.40 -0.08 -14.48
N ALA A 17 -1.24 -0.68 -15.32
CA ALA A 17 -2.04 -1.86 -15.01
C ALA A 17 -1.22 -3.05 -14.49
N HIS A 18 -0.17 -3.47 -15.22
CA HIS A 18 0.69 -4.60 -14.84
C HIS A 18 1.42 -4.34 -13.52
N ILE A 19 1.78 -3.09 -13.25
CA ILE A 19 2.44 -2.76 -11.99
C ILE A 19 1.46 -2.81 -10.83
N PHE A 20 0.23 -2.32 -10.99
CA PHE A 20 -0.79 -2.46 -9.96
C PHE A 20 -1.17 -3.92 -9.69
N GLU A 21 -1.17 -4.78 -10.70
CA GLU A 21 -1.34 -6.23 -10.54
C GLU A 21 -0.21 -6.82 -9.68
N LEU A 22 1.06 -6.55 -10.04
CA LEU A 22 2.22 -7.02 -9.28
C LEU A 22 2.23 -6.47 -7.84
N ARG A 23 1.92 -5.19 -7.66
CA ARG A 23 1.77 -4.57 -6.33
C ARG A 23 0.70 -5.29 -5.52
N GLY A 24 -0.42 -5.62 -6.12
CA GLY A 24 -1.52 -6.33 -5.45
C GLY A 24 -1.03 -7.63 -4.80
N GLU A 25 -0.28 -8.45 -5.54
CA GLU A 25 0.26 -9.71 -5.01
C GLU A 25 1.37 -9.50 -3.96
N VAL A 26 2.30 -8.57 -4.23
CA VAL A 26 3.44 -8.33 -3.34
C VAL A 26 2.99 -7.74 -2.01
N GLU A 27 2.11 -6.74 -2.04
CA GLU A 27 1.60 -6.07 -0.84
C GLU A 27 0.65 -6.98 -0.06
N ALA A 28 -0.18 -7.79 -0.74
CA ALA A 28 -1.01 -8.77 -0.08
C ALA A 28 -0.19 -9.86 0.62
N GLY A 29 0.89 -10.33 0.00
CA GLY A 29 1.85 -11.22 0.64
C GLY A 29 2.53 -10.58 1.86
N ALA A 30 2.94 -9.31 1.74
CA ALA A 30 3.52 -8.55 2.85
C ALA A 30 2.56 -8.43 4.04
N ALA A 31 1.28 -8.12 3.79
CA ALA A 31 0.26 -8.01 4.82
C ALA A 31 -0.03 -9.34 5.52
N ALA A 32 -0.06 -10.46 4.78
CA ALA A 32 -0.19 -11.80 5.36
C ALA A 32 0.99 -12.11 6.32
N PHE A 33 2.22 -11.91 5.86
CA PHE A 33 3.40 -12.11 6.70
C PHE A 33 3.45 -11.14 7.88
N ALA A 34 2.98 -9.91 7.72
CA ALA A 34 2.85 -8.95 8.81
C ALA A 34 1.89 -9.48 9.89
N ALA A 35 0.72 -10.02 9.51
CA ALA A 35 -0.22 -10.61 10.46
C ALA A 35 0.40 -11.77 11.25
N GLU A 36 1.20 -12.61 10.60
CA GLU A 36 1.90 -13.74 11.24
C GLU A 36 3.01 -13.28 12.20
N ARG A 37 3.77 -12.25 11.82
CA ARG A 37 5.06 -11.90 12.44
C ARG A 37 5.02 -10.66 13.30
N ARG A 38 3.92 -9.90 13.29
CA ARG A 38 3.79 -8.64 14.02
C ARG A 38 4.15 -8.82 15.50
N ASN A 39 4.89 -7.84 16.02
CA ASN A 39 5.11 -7.63 17.44
C ASN A 39 4.50 -6.28 17.85
N SER A 40 4.61 -5.92 19.14
CA SER A 40 4.00 -4.68 19.65
C SER A 40 4.57 -3.42 19.00
N ALA A 41 5.88 -3.37 18.72
CA ALA A 41 6.52 -2.24 18.06
C ALA A 41 6.06 -2.09 16.60
N ALA A 42 5.95 -3.20 15.88
CA ALA A 42 5.42 -3.21 14.52
C ALA A 42 3.95 -2.75 14.47
N MET A 43 3.11 -3.19 15.42
CA MET A 43 1.73 -2.71 15.49
C MET A 43 1.65 -1.22 15.81
N ALA A 44 2.47 -0.71 16.74
CA ALA A 44 2.51 0.70 17.07
C ALA A 44 2.85 1.56 15.84
N ALA A 45 3.86 1.15 15.06
CA ALA A 45 4.24 1.84 13.83
C ALA A 45 3.12 1.83 12.75
N ILE A 46 2.41 0.70 12.61
CA ILE A 46 1.27 0.60 11.68
C ILE A 46 0.12 1.52 12.12
N GLU A 47 -0.19 1.52 13.41
CA GLU A 47 -1.29 2.33 13.98
C GLU A 47 -0.98 3.82 13.91
N GLU A 48 0.27 4.22 14.16
CA GLU A 48 0.75 5.59 13.99
C GLU A 48 0.61 6.06 12.54
N ALA A 49 1.05 5.24 11.57
CA ALA A 49 0.91 5.57 10.15
C ALA A 49 -0.56 5.67 9.71
N LEU A 50 -1.43 4.81 10.22
CA LEU A 50 -2.88 4.87 9.95
C LEU A 50 -3.51 6.16 10.50
N GLU A 51 -3.11 6.58 11.70
CA GLU A 51 -3.57 7.83 12.31
C GLU A 51 -3.02 9.06 11.57
N ALA A 52 -1.80 9.00 11.04
CA ALA A 52 -1.23 10.06 10.24
C ALA A 52 -2.08 10.34 8.99
N ILE A 53 -2.59 9.30 8.30
CA ILE A 53 -3.53 9.46 7.18
C ILE A 53 -4.80 10.18 7.64
N ARG A 54 -5.38 9.76 8.77
CA ARG A 54 -6.58 10.38 9.34
C ARG A 54 -6.34 11.85 9.66
N THR A 55 -5.16 12.18 10.19
CA THR A 55 -4.76 13.54 10.52
C THR A 55 -4.61 14.39 9.27
N ALA A 56 -3.91 13.90 8.24
CA ALA A 56 -3.79 14.58 6.95
C ALA A 56 -5.16 14.90 6.34
N MET A 57 -6.11 13.96 6.41
CA MET A 57 -7.49 14.18 5.94
C MET A 57 -8.20 15.29 6.72
N ARG A 58 -8.10 15.32 8.07
CA ARG A 58 -8.71 16.38 8.90
C ARG A 58 -8.12 17.75 8.60
N GLU A 59 -6.83 17.81 8.27
CA GLU A 59 -6.10 19.03 7.93
C GLU A 59 -6.28 19.46 6.46
N GLY A 60 -7.03 18.70 5.65
CA GLY A 60 -7.24 18.98 4.23
C GLY A 60 -6.00 18.75 3.35
N ARG A 61 -5.01 18.00 3.84
CA ARG A 61 -3.82 17.59 3.08
C ARG A 61 -4.11 16.34 2.25
N ASP A 62 -3.30 16.11 1.20
CA ASP A 62 -3.53 14.98 0.28
C ASP A 62 -3.24 13.59 0.89
N GLY A 63 -2.46 13.53 1.97
CA GLY A 63 -2.16 12.30 2.68
C GLY A 63 -1.30 11.32 1.88
N VAL A 64 -0.65 11.75 0.79
CA VAL A 64 0.10 10.86 -0.11
C VAL A 64 1.31 10.24 0.60
N ALA A 65 2.02 11.05 1.40
CA ALA A 65 3.18 10.58 2.14
C ALA A 65 2.78 9.61 3.26
N GLU A 66 1.67 9.88 3.94
CA GLU A 66 1.13 9.05 5.02
C GLU A 66 0.60 7.72 4.51
N ASP A 67 -0.07 7.70 3.35
CA ASP A 67 -0.50 6.50 2.64
C ASP A 67 0.71 5.60 2.35
N LYS A 68 1.75 6.15 1.70
CA LYS A 68 3.02 5.43 1.47
C LYS A 68 3.63 4.91 2.77
N ALA A 69 3.66 5.71 3.83
CA ALA A 69 4.23 5.33 5.12
C ALA A 69 3.50 4.12 5.73
N LEU A 70 2.17 4.05 5.62
CA LEU A 70 1.39 2.90 6.10
C LEU A 70 1.77 1.62 5.35
N HIS A 71 1.87 1.67 4.02
CA HIS A 71 2.26 0.52 3.20
C HIS A 71 3.68 0.03 3.55
N ILE A 72 4.63 0.95 3.76
CA ILE A 72 5.99 0.63 4.20
C ILE A 72 6.00 0.03 5.62
N ALA A 73 5.20 0.56 6.55
CA ALA A 73 5.11 0.03 7.91
C ALA A 73 4.58 -1.42 7.91
N ILE A 74 3.55 -1.70 7.11
CA ILE A 74 3.02 -3.06 6.93
C ILE A 74 4.09 -3.99 6.32
N ALA A 75 4.79 -3.55 5.28
CA ALA A 75 5.86 -4.33 4.67
C ALA A 75 7.03 -4.58 5.64
N ALA A 76 7.38 -3.61 6.48
CA ALA A 76 8.40 -3.79 7.50
C ALA A 76 7.97 -4.80 8.57
N ALA A 77 6.70 -4.79 8.98
CA ALA A 77 6.12 -5.74 9.93
C ALA A 77 6.15 -7.19 9.42
N SER A 78 6.28 -7.40 8.11
CA SER A 78 6.48 -8.72 7.51
C SER A 78 7.83 -9.36 7.91
N GLY A 79 8.77 -8.60 8.48
CA GLY A 79 10.11 -9.06 8.81
C GLY A 79 10.98 -9.44 7.59
N ASN A 80 10.57 -9.09 6.38
CA ASN A 80 11.32 -9.35 5.16
C ASN A 80 11.65 -8.03 4.45
N PRO A 81 12.90 -7.54 4.56
CA PRO A 81 13.34 -6.28 3.95
C PRO A 81 13.19 -6.22 2.43
N ALA A 82 12.97 -7.34 1.74
CA ALA A 82 12.71 -7.34 0.30
C ALA A 82 11.39 -6.66 -0.06
N PHE A 83 10.33 -6.80 0.76
CA PHE A 83 9.06 -6.10 0.53
C PHE A 83 9.22 -4.60 0.62
N VAL A 84 9.92 -4.11 1.64
CA VAL A 84 10.21 -2.68 1.82
C VAL A 84 10.97 -2.13 0.62
N ARG A 85 12.06 -2.81 0.20
CA ARG A 85 12.84 -2.39 -0.97
C ARG A 85 12.03 -2.38 -2.27
N PHE A 86 11.14 -3.35 -2.46
CA PHE A 86 10.26 -3.37 -3.62
C PHE A 86 9.31 -2.18 -3.61
N LEU A 87 8.68 -1.89 -2.47
CA LEU A 87 7.77 -0.76 -2.34
C LEU A 87 8.49 0.58 -2.52
N ASP A 88 9.71 0.74 -2.00
CA ASP A 88 10.52 1.93 -2.25
C ASP A 88 10.86 2.09 -3.74
N PHE A 89 11.21 0.99 -4.43
CA PHE A 89 11.45 1.00 -5.86
C PHE A 89 10.21 1.45 -6.63
N VAL A 90 9.05 0.86 -6.34
CA VAL A 90 7.78 1.22 -6.98
C VAL A 90 7.43 2.68 -6.70
N ALA A 91 7.54 3.12 -5.45
CA ALA A 91 7.24 4.49 -5.06
C ALA A 91 8.11 5.52 -5.76
N ASN A 92 9.41 5.24 -5.96
CA ASN A 92 10.34 6.18 -6.60
C ASN A 92 10.20 6.18 -8.14
N ASN A 93 9.75 5.08 -8.75
CA ASN A 93 9.63 4.99 -10.22
C ASN A 93 8.22 5.31 -10.72
N LEU A 94 7.21 5.32 -9.85
CA LEU A 94 5.79 5.55 -10.18
C LEU A 94 5.13 6.60 -9.29
N GLU A 95 5.93 7.48 -8.70
CA GLU A 95 5.48 8.50 -7.76
C GLU A 95 4.26 9.26 -8.30
N ASP A 96 4.36 9.75 -9.54
CA ASP A 96 3.29 10.50 -10.20
C ASP A 96 1.99 9.69 -10.34
N ALA A 97 2.09 8.40 -10.69
CA ALA A 97 0.94 7.55 -10.88
C ALA A 97 0.26 7.17 -9.54
N ILE A 98 1.05 6.90 -8.51
CA ILE A 98 0.56 6.63 -7.15
C ILE A 98 -0.10 7.89 -6.58
N ARG A 99 0.55 9.04 -6.75
CA ARG A 99 0.01 10.35 -6.37
C ARG A 99 -1.30 10.63 -7.09
N ALA A 100 -1.37 10.38 -8.40
CA ALA A 100 -2.61 10.53 -9.17
C ALA A 100 -3.73 9.62 -8.63
N ALA A 101 -3.43 8.38 -8.24
CA ALA A 101 -4.41 7.44 -7.66
C ALA A 101 -5.02 8.02 -6.38
N ARG A 102 -4.15 8.54 -5.50
CA ARG A 102 -4.55 9.14 -4.23
C ARG A 102 -5.37 10.41 -4.48
N LEU A 103 -4.88 11.33 -5.29
CA LEU A 103 -5.56 12.60 -5.59
C LEU A 103 -6.92 12.38 -6.28
N ASN A 104 -7.02 11.42 -7.20
CA ASN A 104 -8.31 11.04 -7.80
C ASN A 104 -9.25 10.42 -6.79
N SER A 105 -8.72 9.77 -5.75
CA SER A 105 -9.54 9.27 -4.65
C SER A 105 -10.11 10.40 -3.80
N LEU A 106 -9.38 11.50 -3.64
CA LEU A 106 -9.82 12.66 -2.85
C LEU A 106 -10.87 13.53 -3.53
N ARG A 107 -10.90 13.55 -4.86
CA ARG A 107 -11.80 14.42 -5.65
C ARG A 107 -13.26 13.98 -5.66
N VAL A 108 -13.56 12.76 -5.21
CA VAL A 108 -14.91 12.20 -5.23
C VAL A 108 -15.44 12.13 -3.81
N ALA A 109 -16.60 12.75 -3.57
CA ALA A 109 -17.24 12.75 -2.26
C ALA A 109 -17.44 11.33 -1.71
N GLY A 110 -17.12 11.11 -0.43
CA GLY A 110 -17.25 9.83 0.27
C GLY A 110 -16.15 8.79 -0.03
N ARG A 111 -15.28 9.05 -1.02
CA ARG A 111 -14.20 8.14 -1.40
C ARG A 111 -12.99 8.18 -0.45
N PRO A 112 -12.56 9.33 0.11
CA PRO A 112 -11.54 9.34 1.17
C PRO A 112 -11.90 8.43 2.36
N GLU A 113 -13.15 8.47 2.81
CA GLU A 113 -13.66 7.66 3.91
C GLU A 113 -13.71 6.18 3.52
N ALA A 114 -14.03 5.86 2.27
CA ALA A 114 -13.97 4.50 1.76
C ALA A 114 -12.54 3.94 1.78
N VAL A 115 -11.56 4.72 1.32
CA VAL A 115 -10.14 4.33 1.37
C VAL A 115 -9.68 4.16 2.82
N GLN A 116 -10.08 5.04 3.73
CA GLN A 116 -9.76 4.87 5.15
C GLN A 116 -10.35 3.57 5.73
N ARG A 117 -11.57 3.19 5.33
CA ARG A 117 -12.15 1.88 5.70
C ARG A 117 -11.42 0.69 5.07
N GLU A 118 -10.85 0.84 3.88
CA GLU A 118 -9.99 -0.17 3.27
C GLU A 118 -8.72 -0.37 4.11
N HIS A 119 -8.02 0.70 4.49
CA HIS A 119 -6.84 0.62 5.36
C HIS A 119 -7.15 0.00 6.71
N LEU A 120 -8.24 0.44 7.36
CA LEU A 120 -8.67 -0.11 8.65
C LEU A 120 -8.87 -1.63 8.57
N ARG A 121 -9.50 -2.15 7.52
CA ARG A 121 -9.68 -3.62 7.36
C ARG A 121 -8.36 -4.37 7.30
N VAL A 122 -7.35 -3.82 6.63
CA VAL A 122 -6.00 -4.42 6.58
C VAL A 122 -5.38 -4.43 7.97
N VAL A 123 -5.39 -3.28 8.65
CA VAL A 123 -4.77 -3.13 9.98
C VAL A 123 -5.45 -4.01 11.03
N GLU A 124 -6.79 -4.09 11.02
CA GLU A 124 -7.55 -4.98 11.91
C GLU A 124 -7.19 -6.46 11.70
N ALA A 125 -7.07 -6.90 10.44
CA ALA A 125 -6.68 -8.28 10.16
C ALA A 125 -5.25 -8.58 10.64
N ILE A 126 -4.31 -7.65 10.44
CA ILE A 126 -2.94 -7.77 10.98
C ILE A 126 -2.96 -7.82 12.52
N ARG A 127 -3.75 -6.94 13.17
CA ARG A 127 -3.90 -6.92 14.62
C ARG A 127 -4.42 -8.25 15.15
N ALA A 128 -5.45 -8.79 14.50
CA ALA A 128 -6.06 -10.08 14.81
C ALA A 128 -5.18 -11.30 14.48
N LYS A 129 -4.01 -11.10 13.86
CA LYS A 129 -3.14 -12.17 13.32
C LYS A 129 -3.84 -13.05 12.28
N ASP A 130 -4.80 -12.49 11.56
CA ASP A 130 -5.50 -13.15 10.46
C ASP A 130 -4.73 -12.94 9.16
N SER A 131 -3.80 -13.87 8.86
CA SER A 131 -2.98 -13.84 7.64
C SER A 131 -3.82 -13.86 6.36
N ALA A 132 -4.87 -14.69 6.32
CA ALA A 132 -5.75 -14.80 5.16
C ALA A 132 -6.58 -13.52 4.96
N GLY A 133 -7.15 -12.98 6.03
CA GLY A 133 -7.88 -11.71 6.01
C GLY A 133 -7.00 -10.53 5.61
N ALA A 134 -5.77 -10.46 6.13
CA ALA A 134 -4.84 -9.37 5.80
C ALA A 134 -4.45 -9.40 4.32
N ARG A 135 -4.16 -10.58 3.77
CA ARG A 135 -3.93 -10.78 2.33
C ARG A 135 -5.14 -10.31 1.51
N ALA A 136 -6.33 -10.81 1.84
CA ALA A 136 -7.54 -10.50 1.08
C ALA A 136 -7.88 -9.00 1.12
N ALA A 137 -7.76 -8.37 2.28
CA ALA A 137 -8.02 -6.94 2.46
C ALA A 137 -7.03 -6.08 1.67
N MET A 138 -5.73 -6.39 1.73
CA MET A 138 -4.71 -5.61 1.01
C MET A 138 -4.85 -5.77 -0.50
N ALA A 139 -5.09 -7.00 -0.98
CA ALA A 139 -5.32 -7.24 -2.40
C ALA A 139 -6.56 -6.46 -2.91
N ALA A 140 -7.63 -6.43 -2.11
CA ALA A 140 -8.83 -5.66 -2.45
C ALA A 140 -8.57 -4.15 -2.48
N HIS A 141 -7.79 -3.62 -1.53
CA HIS A 141 -7.41 -2.21 -1.48
C HIS A 141 -6.61 -1.77 -2.71
N ILE A 142 -5.57 -2.54 -3.10
CA ILE A 142 -4.75 -2.22 -4.27
C ILE A 142 -5.55 -2.32 -5.58
N ARG A 143 -6.41 -3.35 -5.71
CA ARG A 143 -7.32 -3.44 -6.87
C ARG A 143 -8.27 -2.25 -6.95
N ALA A 144 -8.85 -1.82 -5.83
CA ALA A 144 -9.72 -0.65 -5.80
C ALA A 144 -8.95 0.63 -6.20
N ALA A 145 -7.69 0.78 -5.78
CA ALA A 145 -6.82 1.88 -6.22
C ALA A 145 -6.57 1.86 -7.74
N ALA A 146 -6.32 0.69 -8.32
CA ALA A 146 -6.14 0.52 -9.76
C ALA A 146 -7.42 0.85 -10.56
N GLN A 147 -8.60 0.43 -10.09
CA GLN A 147 -9.89 0.77 -10.69
C GLN A 147 -10.16 2.27 -10.64
N ARG A 148 -9.81 2.94 -9.53
CA ARG A 148 -9.94 4.41 -9.39
C ARG A 148 -9.03 5.19 -10.35
N LEU A 149 -7.96 4.56 -10.84
CA LEU A 149 -7.09 5.08 -11.89
C LEU A 149 -7.53 4.72 -13.32
N GLY A 150 -8.53 3.85 -13.48
CA GLY A 150 -8.95 3.34 -14.79
C GLY A 150 -7.96 2.37 -15.42
N VAL A 151 -7.08 1.75 -14.62
CA VAL A 151 -6.04 0.82 -15.11
C VAL A 151 -6.30 -0.64 -14.72
N ALA A 152 -7.41 -0.92 -14.04
CA ALA A 152 -7.95 -2.26 -13.83
C ALA A 152 -9.45 -2.26 -14.14
N ARG A 153 -9.94 -3.38 -14.69
CA ARG A 153 -11.37 -3.62 -14.90
C ARG A 153 -12.00 -4.22 -13.66
#